data_AF-A0A2W6DYU7-F1
#
_entry.id   AF-A0A2W6DYU7-F1
#
_cell.length_a   1.000
_cell.length_b   1.000
_cell.length_c   1.000
_cell.angle_alpha   90.00
_cell.angle_beta   90.00
_cell.angle_gamma   90.00
#
_symmetry.space_group_name_H-M   'P 1'
#
loop_
_entity.id
_entity.type
_entity.pdbx_description
1 polymer ?
#
loop_
_entity_poly.entity_id
_entity_poly.type
_entity_poly.pdbx_seq_one_letter_code
_entity_poly.pdbx_strand_id
1 'polypeptide(L)'
;MKPAGSAPTSSANSGPTRPSTSVPLLVFIPGHILGGILLGIALWRVIPRWAAIALILSQPLHLVFAVFVPNHAFDAAAWCLTGLGFAAALACVRLNQSPVGHDRQRRTS
;
A
#
# COMPACT_ATOMS: atom_id res chain seq x y z
N MET A 1 -23.38 -36.73 -47.68
CA MET A 1 -22.94 -37.27 -46.37
C MET A 1 -21.65 -36.57 -45.96
N LYS A 2 -21.67 -35.85 -44.84
CA LYS A 2 -20.59 -35.01 -44.30
C LYS A 2 -19.78 -35.86 -43.29
N PRO A 3 -18.44 -35.94 -43.37
CA PRO A 3 -17.68 -36.69 -42.38
C PRO A 3 -17.74 -35.98 -41.01
N ALA A 4 -17.93 -36.78 -39.96
CA ALA A 4 -18.03 -36.34 -38.58
C ALA A 4 -16.74 -35.63 -38.15
N GLY A 5 -16.89 -34.44 -37.60
CA GLY A 5 -15.79 -33.66 -37.02
C GLY A 5 -15.19 -34.40 -35.82
N SER A 6 -13.88 -34.57 -35.88
CA SER A 6 -13.02 -35.04 -34.80
C SER A 6 -13.20 -34.21 -33.52
N ALA A 7 -13.10 -34.90 -32.39
CA ALA A 7 -13.27 -34.43 -31.03
C ALA A 7 -12.72 -33.01 -30.74
N PRO A 8 -13.35 -32.23 -29.84
CA PRO A 8 -12.67 -31.11 -29.23
C PRO A 8 -11.53 -31.67 -28.38
N THR A 9 -10.30 -31.65 -28.89
CA THR A 9 -9.13 -31.68 -28.03
C THR A 9 -9.20 -30.43 -27.19
N SER A 10 -9.69 -30.59 -25.96
CA SER A 10 -9.57 -29.58 -24.90
C SER A 10 -8.12 -29.16 -24.88
N SER A 11 -7.82 -27.99 -25.44
CA SER A 11 -6.53 -27.35 -25.32
C SER A 11 -6.29 -27.18 -23.83
N ALA A 12 -5.52 -28.12 -23.26
CA ALA A 12 -5.00 -28.02 -21.93
C ALA A 12 -4.20 -26.72 -21.89
N ASN A 13 -4.82 -25.68 -21.37
CA ASN A 13 -4.13 -24.44 -21.07
C ASN A 13 -3.29 -24.71 -19.83
N SER A 14 -2.21 -25.48 -20.00
CA SER A 14 -1.14 -25.64 -19.02
C SER A 14 -0.35 -24.33 -19.01
N GLY A 15 -1.00 -23.27 -18.52
CA GLY A 15 -0.32 -22.03 -18.20
C GLY A 15 0.88 -22.37 -17.31
N PRO A 16 2.09 -21.87 -17.60
CA PRO A 16 3.29 -22.29 -16.89
C PRO A 16 3.06 -22.12 -15.39
N THR A 17 3.06 -23.23 -14.65
CA THR A 17 3.33 -23.21 -13.22
C THR A 17 4.73 -22.64 -13.08
N ARG A 18 4.83 -21.35 -12.76
CA ARG A 18 6.12 -20.68 -12.54
C ARG A 18 6.49 -20.90 -11.07
N PRO A 19 7.28 -21.91 -10.71
CA PRO A 19 7.67 -22.18 -9.32
C PRO A 19 8.45 -21.03 -8.66
N SER A 20 8.78 -19.98 -9.41
CA SER A 20 9.50 -18.80 -8.97
C SER A 20 8.67 -17.74 -8.24
N THR A 21 7.33 -17.80 -8.22
CA THR A 21 6.50 -16.77 -7.57
C THR A 21 6.18 -17.05 -6.09
N SER A 22 6.25 -18.31 -5.65
CA SER A 22 5.83 -18.70 -4.29
C SER A 22 6.76 -18.14 -3.21
N VAL A 23 8.07 -18.27 -3.38
CA VAL A 23 9.05 -17.79 -2.37
C VAL A 23 9.02 -16.26 -2.20
N PRO A 24 9.02 -15.45 -3.27
CA PRO A 24 8.89 -14.00 -3.14
C PRO A 24 7.60 -13.57 -2.43
N LEU A 25 6.47 -14.21 -2.74
CA LEU A 25 5.18 -13.89 -2.11
C LEU A 25 5.19 -14.18 -0.60
N LEU A 26 5.78 -15.29 -0.18
CA LEU A 26 5.88 -15.67 1.23
C LEU A 26 6.71 -14.69 2.06
N VAL A 27 7.72 -14.05 1.47
CA VAL A 27 8.53 -13.02 2.15
C VAL A 27 7.88 -11.65 2.04
N PHE A 28 7.32 -11.33 0.87
CA PHE A 28 6.71 -10.04 0.59
C PHE A 28 5.49 -9.77 1.47
N ILE A 29 4.59 -10.74 1.65
CA ILE A 29 3.36 -10.57 2.44
C ILE A 29 3.66 -10.09 3.89
N PRO A 30 4.42 -10.85 4.70
CA PRO A 30 4.73 -10.40 6.06
C PRO A 30 5.63 -9.16 6.06
N GLY A 31 6.60 -9.08 5.13
CA GLY A 31 7.54 -7.96 5.06
C GLY A 31 6.86 -6.63 4.80
N HIS A 32 5.91 -6.58 3.85
CA HIS A 32 5.21 -5.33 3.57
C HIS A 32 4.29 -4.94 4.72
N ILE A 33 3.54 -5.88 5.32
CA ILE A 33 2.63 -5.64 6.47
C ILE A 33 3.40 -5.13 7.70
N LEU A 34 4.52 -5.76 8.02
CA LEU A 34 5.38 -5.28 9.10
C LEU A 34 5.98 -3.91 8.75
N GLY A 35 6.36 -3.71 7.49
CA GLY A 35 6.90 -2.45 7.00
C GLY A 35 5.98 -1.25 7.22
N GLY A 36 4.68 -1.36 6.93
CA GLY A 36 3.75 -0.23 7.14
C GLY A 36 3.37 -0.04 8.60
N ILE A 37 3.29 -1.10 9.40
CA ILE A 37 3.15 -0.99 10.86
C ILE A 37 4.34 -0.23 11.44
N LEU A 38 5.57 -0.66 11.12
CA LEU A 38 6.79 -0.02 11.59
C LEU A 38 6.91 1.43 11.09
N LEU A 39 6.51 1.70 9.84
CA LEU A 39 6.48 3.04 9.29
C LEU A 39 5.52 3.96 10.07
N GLY A 40 4.30 3.50 10.36
CA GLY A 40 3.36 4.27 11.16
C GLY A 40 3.86 4.52 12.58
N ILE A 41 4.52 3.54 13.21
CA ILE A 41 5.17 3.70 14.52
C ILE A 41 6.33 4.71 14.43
N ALA A 42 7.17 4.64 13.40
CA ALA A 42 8.27 5.57 13.19
C ALA A 42 7.76 7.02 13.04
N LEU A 43 6.61 7.19 12.38
CA LEU A 43 5.98 8.50 12.16
C LEU A 43 5.10 8.98 13.34
N TRP A 44 4.94 8.19 14.40
CA TRP A 44 3.99 8.42 15.50
C TRP A 44 4.11 9.79 16.20
N ARG A 45 5.28 10.42 16.14
CA ARG A 45 5.56 11.75 16.70
C ARG A 45 5.95 12.79 15.63
N VAL A 46 6.00 12.40 14.37
CA VAL A 46 6.35 13.26 13.24
C VAL A 46 5.09 13.81 12.56
N ILE A 47 4.03 12.99 12.48
CA ILE A 47 2.76 13.33 11.83
C ILE A 47 1.60 13.29 12.85
N PRO A 48 0.39 13.79 12.50
CA PRO A 48 -0.78 13.64 13.35
C PRO A 48 -1.02 12.17 13.72
N ARG A 49 -1.30 11.90 15.00
CA ARG A 49 -1.46 10.52 15.51
C ARG A 49 -2.51 9.72 14.74
N TRP A 50 -3.58 10.36 14.29
CA TRP A 50 -4.62 9.72 13.48
C TRP A 50 -4.06 9.18 12.15
N ALA A 51 -3.12 9.89 11.52
CA ALA A 51 -2.50 9.48 10.26
C ALA A 51 -1.48 8.36 10.47
N ALA A 52 -0.76 8.37 11.60
CA ALA A 52 0.09 7.27 12.01
C ALA A 52 -0.72 5.98 12.28
N ILE A 53 -1.88 6.11 12.94
CA ILE A 53 -2.83 5.00 13.14
C ILE A 53 -3.35 4.49 11.79
N ALA A 54 -3.71 5.39 10.86
CA ALA A 54 -4.16 5.01 9.53
C ALA A 54 -3.12 4.15 8.78
N LEU A 55 -1.82 4.49 8.88
CA LEU A 55 -0.74 3.68 8.31
C LEU A 55 -0.61 2.31 8.97
N ILE A 56 -0.70 2.25 10.30
CA ILE A 56 -0.61 0.99 11.06
C ILE A 56 -1.75 0.04 10.71
N LEU A 57 -2.98 0.56 10.60
CA LEU A 57 -4.17 -0.26 10.38
C LEU A 57 -4.41 -0.60 8.90
N SER A 58 -3.92 0.21 7.98
CA SER A 58 -4.13 0.02 6.54
C SER A 58 -3.74 -1.38 6.06
N GLN A 59 -2.52 -1.83 6.37
CA GLN A 59 -2.02 -3.10 5.84
C GLN A 59 -2.71 -4.34 6.44
N PRO A 60 -2.98 -4.42 7.76
CA PRO A 60 -3.84 -5.45 8.31
C PRO A 60 -5.23 -5.46 7.66
N LEU A 61 -5.85 -4.29 7.44
CA LEU A 61 -7.16 -4.19 6.80
C LEU A 61 -7.12 -4.66 5.33
N HIS A 62 -6.09 -4.26 4.58
CA HIS A 62 -5.84 -4.75 3.23
C HIS A 62 -5.76 -6.29 3.21
N LEU A 63 -4.98 -6.90 4.11
CA LEU A 63 -4.88 -8.36 4.20
C LEU A 63 -6.25 -9.00 4.47
N VAL A 64 -7.01 -8.45 5.42
CA VAL A 64 -8.36 -8.95 5.75
C VAL A 64 -9.29 -8.85 4.55
N PHE A 65 -9.36 -7.71 3.87
CA PHE A 65 -10.31 -7.49 2.78
C PHE A 65 -9.87 -8.04 1.42
N ALA A 66 -8.59 -8.32 1.24
CA ALA A 66 -8.07 -8.95 0.02
C ALA A 66 -8.07 -10.48 0.12
N VAL A 67 -7.85 -11.05 1.32
CA VAL A 67 -7.63 -12.50 1.49
C VAL A 67 -8.75 -13.18 2.28
N PHE A 68 -9.13 -12.65 3.44
CA PHE A 68 -10.05 -13.35 4.35
C PHE A 68 -11.53 -13.06 4.06
N VAL A 69 -11.86 -11.81 3.74
CA VAL A 69 -13.21 -11.35 3.41
C VAL A 69 -13.14 -10.49 2.14
N PRO A 70 -13.07 -11.12 0.95
CA PRO A 70 -12.89 -10.41 -0.32
C PRO A 70 -13.94 -9.32 -0.53
N ASN A 71 -13.53 -8.05 -0.42
CA ASN A 71 -14.39 -6.91 -0.69
C ASN A 71 -13.56 -5.74 -1.25
N HIS A 72 -13.73 -5.49 -2.55
CA HIS A 72 -12.96 -4.47 -3.27
C HIS A 72 -13.16 -3.04 -2.77
N ALA A 73 -14.36 -2.71 -2.25
CA ALA A 73 -14.61 -1.36 -1.74
C ALA A 73 -13.87 -1.11 -0.42
N PHE A 74 -13.88 -2.09 0.49
CA PHE A 74 -13.13 -1.99 1.75
C PHE A 74 -11.62 -2.11 1.53
N ASP A 75 -11.19 -2.91 0.56
CA ASP A 75 -9.78 -2.95 0.16
C ASP A 75 -9.31 -1.59 -0.38
N ALA A 76 -10.09 -0.97 -1.27
CA ALA A 76 -9.82 0.38 -1.74
C ALA A 76 -9.76 1.40 -0.59
N ALA A 77 -10.63 1.28 0.41
CA ALA A 77 -10.58 2.12 1.60
C ALA A 77 -9.28 1.93 2.40
N ALA A 78 -8.79 0.69 2.55
CA ALA A 78 -7.49 0.41 3.17
C ALA A 78 -6.35 1.11 2.40
N TRP A 79 -6.33 1.01 1.07
CA TRP A 79 -5.36 1.75 0.25
C TRP A 79 -5.47 3.27 0.40
N CYS A 80 -6.69 3.81 0.52
CA CYS A 80 -6.91 5.23 0.80
C CYS A 80 -6.33 5.66 2.14
N LEU A 81 -6.39 4.81 3.18
CA LEU A 81 -5.74 5.09 4.47
C LEU A 81 -4.22 5.23 4.32
N THR A 82 -3.58 4.39 3.50
CA THR A 82 -2.15 4.53 3.16
C THR A 82 -1.87 5.87 2.49
N GLY A 83 -2.66 6.22 1.48
CA GLY A 83 -2.54 7.50 0.77
C GLY A 83 -2.71 8.69 1.70
N LEU A 84 -3.66 8.63 2.63
CA LEU A 84 -3.94 9.67 3.61
C LEU A 84 -2.78 9.83 4.60
N GLY A 85 -2.16 8.73 5.03
CA GLY A 85 -0.95 8.73 5.84
C GLY A 85 0.23 9.43 5.15
N PHE A 86 0.45 9.13 3.86
CA PHE A 86 1.49 9.80 3.07
C PHE A 86 1.20 11.28 2.80
N ALA A 87 -0.06 11.64 2.54
CA ALA A 87 -0.47 13.02 2.37
C ALA A 87 -0.22 13.85 3.64
N ALA A 88 -0.54 13.29 4.83
CA ALA A 88 -0.26 13.93 6.10
C ALA A 88 1.26 14.10 6.34
N ALA A 89 2.06 13.08 6.03
CA ALA A 89 3.51 13.15 6.13
C ALA A 89 4.10 14.24 5.21
N LEU A 90 3.62 14.32 3.97
CA LEU A 90 4.03 15.37 3.04
C LEU A 90 3.66 16.75 3.58
N ALA A 91 2.43 16.94 4.08
CA ALA A 91 2.00 18.21 4.67
C ALA A 91 2.91 18.63 5.84
N CYS A 92 3.26 17.71 6.75
CA CYS A 92 4.19 17.97 7.84
C CYS A 92 5.57 18.42 7.35
N VAL A 93 6.13 17.74 6.35
CA VAL A 93 7.42 18.12 5.75
C VAL A 93 7.35 19.51 5.13
N ARG A 94 6.26 19.84 4.41
CA ARG A 94 6.08 21.15 3.79
C ARG A 94 5.95 22.27 4.81
N LEU A 95 5.19 22.05 5.88
CA LEU A 95 5.04 23.04 6.95
C LEU A 95 6.37 23.30 7.66
N ASN A 96 7.19 22.27 7.85
CA ASN A 96 8.51 22.39 8.46
C ASN A 96 9.57 23.07 7.58
N GLN A 97 9.32 23.17 6.26
CA GLN A 97 10.21 23.86 5.31
C GLN A 97 9.89 25.35 5.12
N SER A 98 8.81 25.85 5.75
CA SER A 98 8.44 27.27 5.70
C SER A 98 9.59 28.13 6.25
N PRO A 99 10.15 29.09 5.50
CA PRO A 99 11.27 29.89 5.96
C PRO A 99 10.92 30.66 7.23
N VAL A 100 11.53 30.29 8.36
CA VAL A 100 11.52 31.13 9.56
C VAL A 100 12.43 32.32 9.31
N GLY A 101 11.84 33.44 8.89
CA GLY A 101 12.32 34.81 9.12
C GLY A 101 13.64 35.25 8.44
N HIS A 102 13.56 35.65 7.17
CA HIS A 102 14.53 36.62 6.60
C HIS A 102 14.17 38.09 6.91
N ASP A 103 13.04 38.37 7.59
CA ASP A 103 12.56 39.74 7.83
C ASP A 103 13.28 40.49 8.98
N ARG A 104 14.04 39.79 9.83
CA ARG A 104 14.75 40.46 10.94
C ARG A 104 16.02 41.19 10.50
N GLN A 105 16.57 40.87 9.33
CA GLN A 105 17.89 41.36 8.90
C GLN A 105 17.83 42.66 8.07
N ARG A 106 16.65 43.10 7.62
CA ARG A 106 16.47 44.37 6.87
C ARG A 106 16.10 45.58 7.73
N ARG A 107 15.85 45.40 9.03
CA ARG A 107 15.37 46.48 9.92
C ARG A 107 16.49 47.21 10.69
N THR A 108 17.75 46.84 10.45
CA THR A 108 18.92 47.35 11.19
C THR A 108 20.02 47.91 10.29
N SER A 109 19.71 48.31 9.06
CA SER A 109 20.65 48.91 8.10
C SER A 109 20.18 50.28 7.66
#